data_AF-A0A5P8M1F1-F1
#
_entry.id   AF-A0A5P8M1F1-F1
#
_cell.length_a   1.000
_cell.length_b   1.000
_cell.length_c   1.000
_cell.angle_alpha   90.00
_cell.angle_beta   90.00
_cell.angle_gamma   90.00
#
_symmetry.space_group_name_H-M   'P 1'
#
loop_
_entity.id
_entity.type
_entity.pdbx_description
1 polymer ?
#
loop_
_entity_poly.entity_id
_entity_poly.type
_entity_poly.pdbx_seq_one_letter_code
_entity_poly.pdbx_strand_id
1 'polypeptide(L)' 'MNTKEKKLFQALDQAYMDLDVKKDPSLTSMIEENAKVLNASDSNDAYIHAVANLANGISRYYLAHRGVPEVLMSIY' A
#
# COMPACT_ATOMS: atom_id res chain seq x y z
N MET A 1 -0.55 15.94 -7.40
CA MET A 1 -1.20 14.62 -7.23
C MET A 1 -2.27 14.35 -8.29
N ASN A 2 -2.00 13.43 -9.20
CA ASN A 2 -2.87 13.05 -10.32
C ASN A 2 -3.99 12.08 -9.91
N THR A 3 -5.00 11.87 -10.77
CA THR A 3 -6.18 11.04 -10.47
C THR A 3 -5.84 9.60 -10.06
N LYS A 4 -4.77 9.02 -10.62
CA LYS A 4 -4.32 7.64 -10.31
C LYS A 4 -3.69 7.54 -8.92
N GLU A 5 -2.81 8.48 -8.58
CA GLU A 5 -2.18 8.57 -7.25
C GLU A 5 -3.25 8.77 -6.18
N LYS A 6 -4.22 9.65 -6.42
CA LYS A 6 -5.32 9.89 -5.48
C LYS A 6 -6.16 8.63 -5.22
N LYS A 7 -6.46 7.86 -6.27
CA LYS A 7 -7.17 6.57 -6.13
C LYS A 7 -6.36 5.55 -5.35
N LEU A 8 -5.06 5.43 -5.63
CA LEU A 8 -4.18 4.53 -4.89
C LEU A 8 -4.05 4.93 -3.43
N PHE A 9 -3.93 6.23 -3.16
CA PHE A 9 -3.89 6.76 -1.79
C PHE A 9 -5.18 6.47 -1.03
N GLN A 10 -6.34 6.61 -1.68
CA GLN A 10 -7.63 6.26 -1.07
C GLN A 10 -7.74 4.76 -0.78
N ALA A 11 -7.28 3.90 -1.69
CA ALA A 11 -7.26 2.45 -1.47
C ALA A 11 -6.32 2.07 -0.32
N LEU A 12 -5.18 2.75 -0.21
CA LEU A 12 -4.24 2.59 0.90
C LEU A 12 -4.83 3.03 2.24
N ASP A 13 -5.52 4.17 2.28
CA ASP A 13 -6.21 4.66 3.47
C ASP A 13 -7.31 3.70 3.93
N GLN A 14 -8.09 3.16 2.98
CA GLN A 14 -9.09 2.12 3.27
C GLN A 14 -8.46 0.84 3.83
N ALA A 15 -7.36 0.37 3.24
CA ALA A 15 -6.64 -0.78 3.75
C ALA A 15 -6.03 -0.52 5.12
N TYR A 16 -5.52 0.69 5.38
CA TYR A 16 -5.03 1.08 6.70
C TYR A 16 -6.12 1.05 7.77
N MET A 17 -7.38 1.28 7.40
CA MET A 17 -8.51 1.21 8.34
C MET A 17 -8.92 -0.21 8.72
N ASP A 18 -8.50 -1.22 7.95
CA ASP A 18 -8.81 -2.62 8.19
C ASP A 18 -8.20 -3.14 9.51
N LEU A 19 -8.97 -3.93 10.25
CA LEU A 19 -8.56 -4.43 11.56
C LEU A 19 -7.39 -5.42 11.46
N ASP A 20 -7.30 -6.23 10.41
CA ASP A 20 -6.25 -7.22 10.27
C ASP A 20 -4.95 -6.56 9.79
N VAL A 21 -5.06 -5.49 8.99
CA VAL A 21 -3.92 -4.62 8.68
C VAL A 21 -3.42 -3.90 9.92
N LYS A 22 -4.31 -3.29 10.73
CA LYS A 22 -3.92 -2.55 11.95
C LYS A 22 -3.27 -3.42 13.03
N LYS A 23 -3.63 -4.71 13.08
CA LYS A 23 -3.01 -5.66 14.01
C LYS A 23 -1.57 -5.99 13.62
N ASP A 24 -1.18 -5.77 12.36
CA ASP A 24 0.16 -6.09 11.87
C ASP A 24 1.00 -4.84 11.59
N PRO A 25 2.03 -4.57 12.43
CA PRO A 25 2.91 -3.42 12.25
C PRO A 25 3.61 -3.38 10.88
N SER A 26 3.90 -4.54 10.30
CA SER A 26 4.59 -4.63 9.00
C SER A 26 3.71 -4.11 7.88
N LEU A 27 2.41 -4.44 7.92
CA LEU A 27 1.43 -3.99 6.95
C LEU A 27 1.14 -2.50 7.11
N THR A 28 0.97 -2.02 8.34
CA THR A 28 0.77 -0.59 8.61
C THR A 28 1.95 0.25 8.14
N SER A 29 3.18 -0.17 8.45
CA SER A 29 4.38 0.55 8.01
C SER A 29 4.52 0.55 6.49
N MET A 30 4.23 -0.57 5.82
CA MET A 30 4.22 -0.64 4.36
C MET A 30 3.23 0.36 3.75
N ILE A 31 2.01 0.45 4.28
CA ILE A 31 1.00 1.38 3.76
C ILE A 31 1.44 2.83 3.97
N GLU A 32 1.94 3.17 5.16
CA GLU A 32 2.41 4.52 5.48
C GLU A 32 3.59 4.95 4.60
N GLU A 33 4.54 4.06 4.33
CA GLU A 33 5.67 4.34 3.43
C GLU A 33 5.19 4.64 2.00
N ASN A 34 4.26 3.85 1.48
CA ASN A 34 3.69 4.07 0.15
C ASN A 34 2.86 5.37 0.09
N ALA A 35 2.10 5.67 1.14
CA ALA A 35 1.36 6.93 1.26
C ALA A 35 2.31 8.15 1.30
N LYS A 36 3.46 8.04 1.98
CA LYS A 36 4.51 9.09 1.98
C LYS A 36 5.12 9.27 0.60
N VAL A 37 5.42 8.18 -0.12
CA VAL A 37 5.95 8.26 -1.51
C VAL A 37 4.97 8.99 -2.43
N LEU A 38 3.67 8.68 -2.32
CA LEU A 38 2.62 9.33 -3.11
C LEU A 38 2.42 10.81 -2.77
N ASN A 39 2.67 11.22 -1.53
CA ASN A 39 2.58 12.62 -1.10
C ASN A 39 3.86 13.44 -1.34
N ALA A 40 5.02 12.78 -1.41
CA ALA A 40 6.32 13.45 -1.49
C ALA A 40 6.71 13.90 -2.90
N SER A 41 6.01 13.45 -3.94
CA SER A 41 6.46 13.63 -5.31
C SER A 41 5.33 14.05 -6.25
N ASP A 42 5.56 15.14 -6.99
CA ASP A 42 4.74 15.55 -8.15
C ASP A 42 5.20 14.86 -9.45
N SER A 43 6.09 13.86 -9.35
CA SER A 43 6.59 13.11 -10.50
C SER A 43 5.66 11.93 -10.84
N ASN A 44 5.40 11.73 -12.13
CA ASN A 44 4.63 10.59 -12.65
C ASN A 44 5.16 9.22 -12.17
N ASP A 45 6.42 9.16 -11.74
CA ASP A 45 7.07 7.93 -11.25
C ASP A 45 6.64 7.56 -9.83
N ALA A 46 6.10 8.50 -9.05
CA ALA A 46 5.67 8.26 -7.65
C ALA A 46 4.64 7.13 -7.56
N TYR A 47 3.69 7.12 -8.49
CA TYR A 47 2.70 6.06 -8.62
C TYR A 47 3.35 4.70 -8.90
N ILE A 48 4.27 4.63 -9.88
CA ILE A 48 4.94 3.39 -10.27
C ILE A 48 5.77 2.84 -9.10
N HIS A 49 6.50 3.72 -8.42
CA HIS A 49 7.28 3.36 -7.25
C HIS A 49 6.40 2.86 -6.10
N ALA A 50 5.28 3.53 -5.81
CA ALA A 50 4.35 3.10 -4.78
C ALA A 50 3.74 1.72 -5.11
N VAL A 51 3.27 1.52 -6.35
CA VAL A 51 2.72 0.22 -6.78
C VAL A 51 3.77 -0.89 -6.68
N ALA A 52 4.99 -0.65 -7.14
CA ALA A 52 6.07 -1.63 -7.08
C ALA A 52 6.47 -1.98 -5.64
N ASN A 53 6.52 -0.99 -4.75
CA ASN A 53 6.82 -1.20 -3.34
C ASN A 53 5.69 -1.97 -2.63
N LEU A 54 4.43 -1.65 -2.90
CA LEU A 54 3.27 -2.40 -2.42
C LEU A 54 3.29 -3.85 -2.87
N ALA A 55 3.47 -4.10 -4.17
CA ALA A 55 3.51 -5.45 -4.71
C ALA A 55 4.62 -6.29 -4.07
N ASN A 56 5.82 -5.71 -3.91
CA ASN A 56 6.94 -6.36 -3.25
C ASN A 56 6.66 -6.62 -1.76
N GLY A 57 6.10 -5.65 -1.05
CA GLY A 57 5.79 -5.77 0.37
C GLY A 57 4.72 -6.82 0.64
N ILE A 58 3.63 -6.82 -0.15
CA ILE A 58 2.57 -7.84 -0.10
C ILE A 58 3.15 -9.22 -0.40
N SER A 59 4.00 -9.35 -1.43
CA SER A 59 4.63 -10.63 -1.78
C SER A 59 5.52 -11.17 -0.66
N ARG A 60 6.32 -10.29 -0.03
CA ARG A 60 7.16 -10.67 1.12
C ARG A 60 6.31 -11.07 2.32
N TYR A 61 5.25 -10.31 2.59
CA TYR A 61 4.32 -10.61 3.67
C TYR A 61 3.65 -11.97 3.47
N TYR A 62 3.16 -12.24 2.25
CA TYR A 62 2.59 -13.52 1.86
C TYR A 62 3.56 -14.69 2.07
N LEU A 63 4.83 -14.53 1.70
CA LEU A 63 5.86 -15.56 1.91
C LEU A 63 6.11 -15.85 3.40
N ALA A 64 6.03 -14.82 4.25
CA ALA A 64 6.27 -14.95 5.69
C ALA A 64 5.06 -15.48 6.47
N HIS A 65 3.84 -15.06 6.12
CA HIS A 65 2.63 -15.31 6.91
C HIS A 65 1.64 -16.28 6.24
N ARG A 66 1.86 -16.66 4.97
CA ARG A 66 0.98 -17.50 4.15
C ARG A 66 -0.49 -17.03 4.12
N GLY A 67 -0.72 -15.73 4.28
CA GLY A 67 -2.02 -15.09 4.21
C GLY A 67 -1.83 -13.59 4.02
N VAL A 68 -2.61 -12.99 3.12
CA VAL A 68 -2.64 -11.54 2.91
C VAL A 68 -4.09 -11.10 3.11
N PRO A 69 -4.34 -10.04 3.89
CA PRO A 69 -5.67 -9.45 4.01
C PRO A 69 -6.27 -9.13 2.63
N GLU A 70 -7.52 -9.53 2.42
CA GLU A 70 -8.20 -9.39 1.12
C GLU A 70 -8.26 -7.92 0.66
N VAL A 71 -8.32 -6.99 1.63
CA VAL A 71 -8.27 -5.55 1.37
C VAL A 71 -6.99 -5.12 0.63
N LEU A 72 -5.84 -5.75 0.91
CA LEU A 72 -4.58 -5.46 0.21
C LEU A 72 -4.53 -6.05 -1.19
N MET A 73 -5.20 -7.19 -1.40
CA MET A 73 -5.35 -7.77 -2.74
C MET A 73 -6.26 -6.91 -3.63
N SER A 74 -7.22 -6.18 -3.03
CA SER A 74 -8.13 -5.29 -3.76
C SER A 74 -7.50 -3.96 -4.22
N ILE A 75 -6.27 -3.65 -3.79
CA ILE A 75 -5.54 -2.44 -4.20
C ILE A 75 -4.97 -2.57 -5.63
N TYR A 76 -4.86 -3.81 -6.13
CA TYR A 76 -4.33 -4.16 -7.46
C TYR A 76 -5.47 -4.46 -8.45
#